data_AF-A0A847MNM9-F1
#
_entry.id   AF-A0A847MNM9-F1
#
_cell.length_a   1.000
_cell.length_b   1.000
_cell.length_c   1.000
_cell.angle_alpha   90.00
_cell.angle_beta   90.00
_cell.angle_gamma   90.00
#
_symmetry.space_group_name_H-M   'P 1'
#
loop_
_entity.id
_entity.type
_entity.pdbx_description
1 polymer ?
#
loop_
_entity_poly.entity_id
_entity_poly.type
_entity_poly.pdbx_seq_one_letter_code
_entity_poly.pdbx_strand_id
1 'polypeptide(L)' 'MKQIAIRLVSEAVQAGARRRSACDILGISCRTLRRWKSAEDLTDKRQQTAKRTYPHALTREEK' A
#
# COMPACT_ATOMS: atom_id res chain seq x y z
N MET A 1 1.01 9.93 -2.05
CA MET A 1 2.13 9.26 -2.76
C MET A 1 1.71 8.03 -3.56
N LYS A 2 1.22 6.95 -2.93
CA LYS A 2 0.92 5.67 -3.61
C LYS A 2 -0.11 5.82 -4.76
N GLN A 3 -1.20 6.57 -4.55
CA GLN A 3 -2.22 6.82 -5.59
C GLN A 3 -1.68 7.62 -6.78
N ILE A 4 -0.84 8.63 -6.53
CA ILE A 4 -0.22 9.45 -7.58
C ILE A 4 0.64 8.56 -8.48
N ALA A 5 1.46 7.68 -7.89
CA ALA A 5 2.28 6.74 -8.64
C ALA A 5 1.43 5.79 -9.52
N ILE A 6 0.29 5.29 -9.03
CA ILE A 6 -0.61 4.45 -9.83
C ILE A 6 -1.14 5.23 -11.04
N ARG A 7 -1.55 6.49 -10.85
CA ARG A 7 -2.08 7.34 -11.92
C ARG A 7 -1.02 7.62 -12.98
N LEU A 8 0.17 8.05 -12.58
CA LEU A 8 1.29 8.34 -13.49
C LEU A 8 1.71 7.12 -14.31
N VAL A 9 1.79 5.93 -13.69
CA VAL A 9 2.08 4.71 -14.45
C VAL A 9 0.95 4.37 -15.42
N SER A 10 -0.31 4.58 -15.03
CA SER A 10 -1.45 4.33 -15.92
C SER A 10 -1.43 5.24 -17.14
N GLU A 11 -1.17 6.54 -16.93
CA GLU A 11 -1.05 7.54 -17.97
C GLU A 11 0.11 7.24 -18.92
N ALA A 12 1.28 6.92 -18.38
CA ALA A 12 2.44 6.53 -19.20
C ALA A 12 2.17 5.29 -20.04
N VAL A 13 1.49 4.28 -19.47
CA VAL A 13 1.11 3.06 -20.20
C VAL A 13 0.06 3.35 -21.29
N GLN A 14 -0.89 4.24 -21.03
CA GLN A 14 -1.86 4.69 -22.04
C GLN A 14 -1.17 5.45 -23.18
N ALA A 15 -0.12 6.22 -22.89
CA ALA A 15 0.73 6.85 -23.88
C ALA A 15 1.66 5.87 -24.63
N GLY A 16 1.59 4.56 -24.33
CA GLY A 16 2.34 3.51 -25.01
C GLY A 16 3.62 3.06 -24.30
N ALA A 17 3.94 3.61 -23.13
CA ALA A 17 5.12 3.18 -22.37
C ALA A 17 4.96 1.75 -21.84
N ARG A 18 6.07 1.01 -21.81
CA ARG A 18 6.10 -0.28 -21.11
C ARG A 18 5.95 -0.04 -19.61
N ARG A 19 5.00 -0.75 -18.99
CA ARG A 19 4.76 -0.70 -17.54
C ARG A 19 6.01 -0.90 -16.69
N ARG A 20 6.94 -1.76 -17.13
CA ARG A 20 8.23 -1.99 -16.44
C ARG A 20 9.08 -0.72 -16.42
N SER A 21 9.27 -0.09 -17.57
CA SER A 21 10.01 1.18 -17.70
C SER A 21 9.38 2.30 -16.86
N ALA A 22 8.04 2.42 -16.85
CA ALA A 22 7.35 3.41 -16.03
C ALA A 22 7.53 3.16 -14.51
N CYS A 23 7.52 1.89 -14.08
CA CYS A 23 7.81 1.51 -12.70
C CYS A 23 9.27 1.80 -12.31
N ASP A 24 10.22 1.51 -13.20
CA ASP A 24 11.65 1.70 -12.96
C ASP A 24 12.00 3.20 -12.80
N ILE A 25 11.39 4.10 -13.59
CA ILE A 25 11.55 5.56 -13.45
C ILE A 25 11.06 6.06 -12.08
N LEU A 26 9.96 5.50 -11.58
CA LEU A 26 9.42 5.84 -10.26
C LEU A 26 10.17 5.14 -9.10
N GLY A 27 11.18 4.31 -9.40
CA GLY A 27 11.93 3.57 -8.39
C GLY A 27 11.13 2.48 -7.67
N ILE A 28 10.04 1.99 -8.28
CA ILE A 28 9.20 0.94 -7.69
C ILE A 28 9.20 -0.31 -8.56
N SER A 29 9.05 -1.48 -7.96
CA SER A 29 8.88 -2.71 -8.74
C SER A 29 7.45 -2.84 -9.29
N CYS A 30 7.31 -3.50 -10.45
CA CYS A 30 6.00 -3.92 -10.99
C CYS A 30 5.16 -4.74 -10.00
N ARG A 31 5.81 -5.47 -9.07
CA ARG A 31 5.11 -6.19 -7.99
C ARG A 31 4.47 -5.24 -7.00
N THR A 32 5.16 -4.16 -6.64
CA THR A 32 4.64 -3.11 -5.75
C THR A 32 3.42 -2.43 -6.37
N LEU A 33 3.49 -2.07 -7.66
CA LEU A 33 2.34 -1.51 -8.38
C LEU A 33 1.13 -2.46 -8.38
N ARG A 34 1.35 -3.75 -8.68
CA ARG A 34 0.27 -4.77 -8.65
C ARG A 34 -0.34 -4.90 -7.25
N ARG A 35 0.50 -4.98 -6.22
CA ARG A 35 0.04 -5.04 -4.83
C ARG A 35 -0.81 -3.83 -4.48
N TRP A 36 -0.40 -2.62 -4.89
CA TRP A 36 -1.18 -1.42 -4.64
C TRP A 36 -2.52 -1.41 -5.36
N LYS A 37 -2.57 -1.87 -6.61
CA LYS A 37 -3.83 -1.99 -7.36
C LYS A 37 -4.79 -3.02 -6.77
N SER A 38 -4.25 -4.08 -6.17
CA SER A 38 -5.05 -5.16 -5.54
C SER A 38 -5.41 -4.88 -4.09
N ALA A 39 -4.84 -3.85 -3.47
CA ALA A 39 -5.10 -3.53 -2.08
C ALA A 39 -6.43 -2.77 -1.99
N GLU A 40 -7.30 -3.24 -1.10
CA GLU A 40 -8.57 -2.57 -0.75
C GLU A 40 -8.32 -1.18 -0.15
N ASP A 41 -7.20 -1.02 0.55
CA ASP A 41 -6.74 0.26 1.09
C ASP A 41 -5.21 0.37 1.03
N LEU A 42 -4.73 1.57 0.71
CA LEU A 42 -3.31 1.93 0.61
C LEU A 42 -2.79 2.64 1.86
N THR A 43 -3.63 2.81 2.89
CA THR A 43 -3.25 3.38 4.18
C THR A 43 -2.18 2.53 4.86
N ASP A 44 -1.24 3.20 5.53
CA ASP A 44 -0.27 2.50 6.36
C ASP A 44 -0.94 1.97 7.62
N LYS A 45 -1.12 0.65 7.69
CA LYS A 45 -1.74 -0.02 8.84
C LYS A 45 -0.78 -0.25 10.01
N ARG A 46 0.50 0.10 9.89
CA ARG A 46 1.48 -0.09 10.99
C ARG A 46 1.16 0.76 12.21
N GLN A 47 0.52 1.91 12.01
CA GLN A 47 0.01 2.77 13.08
C GLN A 47 -1.46 2.50 13.44
N GLN A 48 -2.15 1.63 12.70
CA GLN A 48 -3.49 1.22 13.10
C GLN A 48 -3.36 0.27 14.29
N THR A 49 -3.61 0.79 15.49
CA THR A 49 -4.01 -0.01 16.64
C THR A 49 -5.34 -0.66 16.28
N ALA A 50 -5.30 -1.77 15.54
CA ALA A 50 -6.39 -2.72 15.61
C ALA A 50 -6.56 -3.05 17.09
N LYS A 51 -7.79 -2.96 17.62
CA LYS A 51 -8.10 -3.44 18.98
C LYS A 51 -7.71 -4.92 19.02
N ARG A 52 -6.48 -5.18 19.44
CA ARG A 52 -5.94 -6.52 19.63
C ARG A 52 -6.33 -6.91 21.04
N THR A 53 -7.23 -7.87 21.15
CA THR A 53 -7.52 -8.51 22.43
C THR A 53 -6.34 -9.42 22.73
N TYR A 54 -5.53 -9.07 23.73
CA TYR A 54 -4.48 -9.94 24.23
C TYR A 54 -5.09 -10.79 25.37
N PRO A 55 -4.93 -12.12 25.35
CA PRO A 55 -5.52 -12.99 26.38
C PRO A 55 -4.98 -12.74 27.78
N HIS A 56 -3.85 -12.04 27.91
CA HIS A 56 -3.19 -11.72 29.17
C HIS A 56 -3.20 -10.21 29.48
N ALA A 57 -3.99 -9.41 28.75
CA ALA A 57 -4.13 -8.00 29.10
C ALA A 57 -4.90 -7.89 30.42
N LEU A 58 -4.34 -7.14 31.38
CA LEU A 58 -4.99 -6.86 32.65
C LEU A 58 -6.40 -6.30 32.42
N THR A 59 -7.36 -6.90 33.09
CA THR A 59 -8.72 -6.41 33.15
C THR A 59 -8.79 -5.12 33.97
N ARG A 60 -9.91 -4.40 33.89
CA ARG A 60 -10.08 -3.13 34.60
C ARG A 60 -10.01 -3.29 36.13
N GLU A 61 -10.28 -4.49 36.64
CA GLU A 61 -10.27 -4.82 38.07
C GLU A 61 -8.86 -5.15 38.60
N GLU A 62 -7.94 -5.56 37.72
CA GLU A 62 -6.56 -5.92 38.07
C GLU A 62 -5.59 -4.72 37.99
N LYS A 63 -6.08 -3.52 37.63
CA LYS A 63 -5.32 -2.27 37.50
C LYS A 63 -5.35 -1.45 38.78
#